data_AF-A0A2R6CXD7-F1
#
_entry.id   AF-A0A2R6CXD7-F1
#
_cell.length_a   1.000
_cell.length_b   1.000
_cell.length_c   1.000
_cell.angle_alpha   90.00
_cell.angle_beta   90.00
_cell.angle_gamma   90.00
#
_symmetry.space_group_name_H-M   'P 1'
#
loop_
_entity.id
_entity.type
_entity.pdbx_description
1 polymer ?
#
loop_
_entity_poly.entity_id
_entity_poly.type
_entity_poly.pdbx_seq_one_letter_code
_entity_poly.pdbx_strand_id
1 'polypeptide(L)'
;MTDEPTVVASSLSAAYVAAAEDVSATEFVLICPTATTIPGQRTWLRSLLRSPVVGEGLYNLLTSKPSIRYFLADHGFANAASIPDEWVEYDWRTAHQPSARFAPASFIGGFLDLDVDLGERLAETYHVVAPDLPGFGHSDRPPLLYSGSLYVALSSCWSRRAR
;
A
#
# COMPACT_ATOMS: atom_id res chain seq x y z
N MET A 1 -16.32 -6.45 28.67
CA MET A 1 -15.60 -6.33 27.38
C MET A 1 -16.31 -5.22 26.65
N THR A 2 -15.62 -4.16 26.27
CA THR A 2 -16.19 -3.16 25.38
C THR A 2 -16.44 -3.84 24.04
N ASP A 3 -17.69 -3.82 23.57
CA ASP A 3 -18.15 -4.61 22.41
C ASP A 3 -17.64 -4.10 21.05
N GLU A 4 -16.84 -3.02 21.01
CA GLU A 4 -16.34 -2.41 19.78
C GLU A 4 -14.81 -2.52 19.65
N PRO A 5 -14.29 -3.05 18.52
CA PRO A 5 -12.86 -3.29 18.33
C PRO A 5 -12.06 -2.01 18.06
N THR A 6 -10.73 -2.08 18.26
CA THR A 6 -9.79 -1.14 17.64
C THR A 6 -9.51 -1.58 16.21
N VAL A 7 -9.66 -0.69 15.24
CA VAL A 7 -9.42 -0.99 13.81
C VAL A 7 -8.04 -0.51 13.40
N VAL A 8 -7.19 -1.45 12.98
CA VAL A 8 -5.86 -1.16 12.42
C VAL A 8 -5.88 -1.48 10.94
N ALA A 9 -5.56 -0.50 10.11
CA ALA A 9 -5.55 -0.65 8.66
C ALA A 9 -4.38 0.11 8.02
N SER A 10 -3.99 -0.26 6.81
CA SER A 10 -2.86 0.36 6.12
C SER A 10 -3.11 0.50 4.62
N SER A 11 -2.49 1.51 3.99
CA SER A 11 -2.61 1.74 2.55
C SER A 11 -4.08 1.82 2.10
N LEU A 12 -4.48 1.04 1.08
CA LEU A 12 -5.84 1.00 0.56
C LEU A 12 -6.88 0.59 1.60
N SER A 13 -6.59 -0.39 2.46
CA SER A 13 -7.59 -0.85 3.43
C SER A 13 -7.96 0.25 4.42
N ALA A 14 -6.99 1.11 4.76
CA ALA A 14 -7.26 2.29 5.58
C ALA A 14 -8.13 3.32 4.85
N ALA A 15 -7.98 3.48 3.53
CA ALA A 15 -8.85 4.35 2.74
C ALA A 15 -10.29 3.82 2.69
N TYR A 16 -10.48 2.51 2.51
CA TYR A 16 -11.82 1.88 2.57
C TYR A 16 -12.47 2.02 3.95
N VAL A 17 -11.69 1.89 5.03
CA VAL A 17 -12.19 2.11 6.39
C VAL A 17 -12.59 3.57 6.60
N ALA A 18 -11.78 4.53 6.15
CA ALA A 18 -12.09 5.96 6.27
C ALA A 18 -13.31 6.39 5.45
N ALA A 19 -13.54 5.75 4.30
CA ALA A 19 -14.67 6.04 3.41
C ALA A 19 -15.98 5.35 3.85
N ALA A 20 -15.92 4.35 4.73
CA ALA A 20 -17.10 3.67 5.22
C ALA A 20 -17.89 4.57 6.18
N GLU A 21 -19.22 4.55 6.10
CA GLU A 21 -20.09 5.40 6.93
C GLU A 21 -20.33 4.79 8.33
N ASP A 22 -20.45 3.46 8.42
CA ASP A 22 -20.87 2.76 9.65
C ASP A 22 -19.81 1.74 10.13
N VAL A 23 -18.64 2.23 10.53
CA VAL A 23 -17.63 1.37 11.19
C VAL A 23 -17.69 1.58 12.70
N SER A 24 -18.30 0.63 13.40
CA SER A 24 -18.27 0.55 14.87
C SER A 24 -16.83 0.21 15.30
N ALA A 25 -16.15 1.20 15.89
CA ALA A 25 -14.81 1.06 16.43
C ALA A 25 -14.58 2.05 17.56
N THR A 26 -13.88 1.61 18.60
CA THR A 26 -13.47 2.51 19.69
C THR A 26 -12.35 3.46 19.23
N GLU A 27 -11.50 2.99 18.31
CA GLU A 27 -10.30 3.70 17.84
C GLU A 27 -9.89 3.24 16.44
N PHE A 28 -9.37 4.17 15.63
CA PHE A 28 -8.78 3.90 14.31
C PHE A 28 -7.28 4.19 14.32
N VAL A 29 -6.49 3.21 13.88
CA VAL A 29 -5.05 3.35 13.63
C VAL A 29 -4.79 3.12 12.14
N LEU A 30 -4.67 4.21 11.39
CA LEU A 30 -4.51 4.19 9.93
C LEU A 30 -3.06 4.49 9.55
N ILE A 31 -2.41 3.55 8.85
CA ILE A 31 -1.00 3.66 8.45
C ILE A 31 -0.90 3.96 6.94
N CYS A 32 -0.41 5.14 6.60
CA CYS A 32 -0.26 5.61 5.21
C CYS A 32 -1.53 5.38 4.37
N PRO A 33 -2.70 5.88 4.79
CA PRO A 33 -3.93 5.66 4.05
C PRO A 33 -3.81 6.23 2.62
N THR A 34 -4.17 5.43 1.61
CA THR A 34 -4.12 5.85 0.19
C THR A 34 -5.38 5.44 -0.54
N ALA A 35 -6.09 6.41 -1.12
CA ALA A 35 -7.28 6.17 -1.93
C ALA A 35 -6.94 5.83 -3.39
N THR A 36 -5.67 5.94 -3.77
CA THR A 36 -5.21 5.75 -5.15
C THR A 36 -4.13 4.67 -5.20
N THR A 37 -4.19 3.85 -6.26
CA THR A 37 -3.20 2.83 -6.61
C THR A 37 -2.24 3.33 -7.66
N ILE A 38 -2.32 2.81 -8.90
CA ILE A 38 -1.56 3.30 -10.05
C ILE A 38 -2.43 4.34 -10.77
N PRO A 39 -1.94 5.58 -10.95
CA PRO A 39 -2.72 6.62 -11.61
C PRO A 39 -3.29 6.21 -12.98
N GLY A 40 -4.60 6.38 -13.11
CA GLY A 40 -5.39 6.15 -14.32
C GLY A 40 -6.03 4.78 -14.40
N GLN A 41 -7.33 4.75 -14.72
CA GLN A 41 -8.08 3.51 -14.88
C GLN A 41 -7.82 2.87 -16.25
N ARG A 42 -7.22 1.69 -16.26
CA ARG A 42 -6.76 1.00 -17.47
C ARG A 42 -7.54 -0.28 -17.71
N THR A 43 -8.72 -0.16 -18.30
CA THR A 43 -9.61 -1.30 -18.59
C THR A 43 -8.94 -2.37 -19.43
N TRP A 44 -8.18 -1.98 -20.46
CA TRP A 44 -7.48 -2.93 -21.33
C TRP A 44 -6.43 -3.76 -20.56
N LEU A 45 -5.70 -3.14 -19.62
CA LEU A 45 -4.67 -3.79 -18.82
C LEU A 45 -5.29 -4.77 -17.83
N ARG A 46 -6.37 -4.36 -17.14
CA ARG A 46 -7.15 -5.26 -16.30
C ARG A 46 -7.69 -6.44 -17.11
N SER A 47 -8.26 -6.21 -18.29
CA SER A 47 -8.77 -7.31 -19.14
C SER A 47 -7.67 -8.29 -19.56
N LEU A 48 -6.48 -7.81 -19.91
CA LEU A 48 -5.32 -8.65 -20.25
C LEU A 48 -4.92 -9.55 -19.07
N LEU A 49 -4.69 -8.96 -17.89
CA LEU A 49 -4.32 -9.68 -16.67
C LEU A 49 -5.43 -10.64 -16.19
N ARG A 50 -6.68 -10.37 -16.58
CA ARG A 50 -7.83 -11.21 -16.26
C ARG A 50 -8.07 -12.35 -17.27
N SER A 51 -7.42 -12.34 -18.43
CA SER A 51 -7.64 -13.37 -19.46
C SER A 51 -7.27 -14.79 -18.97
N PRO A 52 -8.04 -15.83 -19.35
CA PRO A 52 -7.89 -17.17 -18.77
C PRO A 52 -6.53 -17.85 -19.04
N VAL A 53 -5.94 -17.64 -20.22
CA VAL A 53 -4.67 -18.31 -20.58
C VAL A 53 -3.49 -17.35 -20.41
N VAL A 54 -3.55 -16.19 -21.08
CA VAL A 54 -2.42 -15.24 -21.09
C VAL A 54 -2.25 -14.59 -19.72
N GLY A 55 -3.33 -14.12 -19.11
CA GLY A 55 -3.29 -13.48 -17.80
C GLY A 55 -2.88 -14.43 -16.68
N GLU A 56 -3.38 -15.67 -16.72
CA GLU A 56 -2.99 -16.70 -15.76
C GLU A 56 -1.53 -17.14 -15.94
N GLY A 57 -1.08 -17.37 -17.17
CA GLY A 57 0.31 -17.71 -17.45
C GLY A 57 1.29 -16.60 -17.04
N LEU A 58 0.96 -15.34 -17.36
CA LEU A 58 1.77 -14.19 -16.94
C LEU A 58 1.80 -14.06 -15.42
N TYR A 59 0.66 -14.23 -14.74
CA TYR A 59 0.59 -14.15 -13.29
C TYR A 59 1.45 -15.24 -12.63
N ASN A 60 1.32 -16.50 -13.05
CA ASN A 60 2.10 -17.62 -12.51
C ASN A 60 3.61 -17.44 -12.75
N LEU A 61 4.01 -16.84 -13.88
CA LEU A 61 5.40 -16.50 -14.14
C LEU A 61 5.92 -15.44 -13.16
N LEU A 62 5.16 -14.35 -13.01
CA LEU A 62 5.51 -13.23 -12.13
C LEU A 62 5.47 -13.60 -10.64
N THR A 63 4.66 -14.59 -10.26
CA THR A 63 4.56 -15.09 -8.88
C THR A 63 5.27 -16.43 -8.67
N SER A 64 6.15 -16.82 -9.59
CA SER A 64 7.04 -17.96 -9.41
C SER A 64 8.01 -17.73 -8.25
N LYS A 65 8.46 -18.80 -7.56
CA LYS A 65 9.40 -18.68 -6.43
C LYS A 65 10.67 -17.87 -6.77
N PRO A 66 11.32 -18.03 -7.94
CA PRO A 66 12.46 -17.19 -8.32
C PRO A 66 12.08 -15.71 -8.45
N SER A 67 10.92 -15.41 -9.03
CA SER A 67 10.43 -14.04 -9.18
C SER A 67 10.09 -13.40 -7.83
N ILE A 68 9.42 -14.13 -6.94
CA ILE A 68 9.15 -13.70 -5.56
C ILE A 68 10.46 -13.42 -4.83
N ARG A 69 11.44 -14.33 -4.89
CA ARG A 69 12.74 -14.11 -4.24
C ARG A 69 13.46 -12.88 -4.79
N TYR A 70 13.42 -12.68 -6.11
CA TYR A 70 13.98 -11.49 -6.74
C TYR A 70 13.28 -10.22 -6.23
N PHE A 71 11.95 -10.21 -6.19
CA PHE A 71 11.18 -9.07 -5.69
C PHE A 71 11.49 -8.77 -4.21
N LEU A 72 11.55 -9.79 -3.35
CA LEU A 72 11.89 -9.63 -1.94
C LEU A 72 13.32 -9.10 -1.74
N ALA A 73 14.27 -9.51 -2.57
CA ALA A 73 15.65 -9.03 -2.53
C ALA A 73 15.78 -7.56 -2.92
N ASP A 74 14.94 -7.10 -3.83
CA ASP A 74 14.99 -5.73 -4.37
C ASP A 74 14.12 -4.75 -3.55
N HIS A 75 12.97 -5.19 -3.05
CA HIS A 75 11.95 -4.33 -2.43
C HIS A 75 11.58 -4.71 -0.99
N GLY A 76 11.78 -5.97 -0.58
CA GLY A 76 11.28 -6.49 0.70
C GLY A 76 12.28 -6.44 1.85
N PHE A 77 13.56 -6.67 1.56
CA PHE A 77 14.62 -6.83 2.56
C PHE A 77 15.81 -5.93 2.28
N ALA A 78 16.32 -5.28 3.33
CA ALA A 78 17.57 -4.53 3.25
C ALA A 78 18.80 -5.43 2.96
N ASN A 79 18.71 -6.72 3.33
CA ASN A 79 19.72 -7.73 3.04
C ASN A 79 19.08 -8.96 2.40
N ALA A 80 19.37 -9.19 1.12
CA ALA A 80 18.85 -10.33 0.38
C ALA A 80 19.25 -11.69 0.96
N ALA A 81 20.39 -11.78 1.65
CA ALA A 81 20.82 -13.03 2.29
C ALA A 81 19.96 -13.41 3.52
N SER A 82 19.11 -12.49 4.00
CA SER A 82 18.22 -12.71 5.13
C SER A 82 16.80 -13.13 4.72
N ILE A 83 16.54 -13.35 3.42
CA ILE A 83 15.22 -13.79 2.94
C ILE A 83 14.97 -15.24 3.35
N PRO A 84 13.99 -15.51 4.22
CA PRO A 84 13.70 -16.88 4.65
C PRO A 84 12.97 -17.67 3.56
N ASP A 85 13.32 -18.95 3.43
CA ASP A 85 12.66 -19.84 2.47
C ASP A 85 11.16 -20.00 2.76
N GLU A 86 10.78 -19.97 4.06
CA GLU A 86 9.38 -20.07 4.44
C GLU A 86 8.54 -18.87 4.03
N TRP A 87 9.14 -17.68 3.89
CA TRP A 87 8.44 -16.49 3.38
C TRP A 87 8.18 -16.62 1.87
N VAL A 88 9.18 -17.06 1.11
CA VAL A 88 9.02 -17.32 -0.33
C VAL A 88 7.96 -18.39 -0.57
N GLU A 89 7.93 -19.43 0.26
CA GLU A 89 6.89 -20.47 0.20
C GLU A 89 5.51 -19.93 0.55
N TYR A 90 5.40 -19.10 1.59
CA TYR A 90 4.15 -18.47 2.01
C TYR A 90 3.57 -17.57 0.91
N ASP A 91 4.40 -16.70 0.32
CA ASP A 91 3.99 -15.81 -0.77
C ASP A 91 3.57 -16.60 -2.00
N TRP A 92 4.33 -17.65 -2.36
CA TRP A 92 3.98 -18.53 -3.47
C TRP A 92 2.63 -19.21 -3.25
N ARG A 93 2.39 -19.79 -2.06
CA ARG A 93 1.11 -20.43 -1.72
C ARG A 93 -0.06 -19.47 -1.77
N THR A 94 0.13 -18.24 -1.29
CA THR A 94 -0.90 -17.21 -1.28
C THR A 94 -1.22 -16.75 -2.69
N ALA A 95 -0.19 -16.55 -3.53
CA ALA A 95 -0.36 -16.20 -4.93
C ALA A 95 -1.02 -17.32 -5.75
N HIS A 96 -0.86 -18.59 -5.38
CA HIS A 96 -1.43 -19.72 -6.13
C HIS A 96 -2.80 -20.19 -5.60
N GLN A 97 -3.49 -19.36 -4.79
CA GLN A 97 -4.88 -19.62 -4.44
C GLN A 97 -5.82 -19.35 -5.62
N PRO A 98 -6.97 -20.04 -5.70
CA PRO A 98 -8.00 -19.72 -6.68
C PRO A 98 -8.32 -18.22 -6.65
N SER A 99 -8.41 -17.59 -7.81
CA SER A 99 -8.75 -16.16 -7.98
C SER A 99 -7.72 -15.15 -7.45
N ALA A 100 -6.57 -15.57 -6.92
CA ALA A 100 -5.55 -14.67 -6.35
C ALA A 100 -5.08 -13.56 -7.30
N ARG A 101 -5.05 -13.83 -8.61
CA ARG A 101 -4.65 -12.87 -9.66
C ARG A 101 -5.58 -11.67 -9.85
N PHE A 102 -6.82 -11.74 -9.39
CA PHE A 102 -7.82 -10.71 -9.69
C PHE A 102 -7.68 -9.43 -8.86
N ALA A 103 -7.26 -9.55 -7.60
CA ALA A 103 -7.01 -8.39 -6.75
C ALA A 103 -5.81 -7.56 -7.26
N PRO A 104 -4.63 -8.14 -7.53
CA PRO A 104 -3.51 -7.44 -8.17
C PRO A 104 -3.87 -6.84 -9.54
N ALA A 105 -4.66 -7.53 -10.36
CA ALA A 105 -5.11 -6.99 -11.65
C ALA A 105 -6.01 -5.75 -11.49
N SER A 106 -6.80 -5.69 -10.42
CA SER A 106 -7.66 -4.55 -10.12
C SER A 106 -6.86 -3.40 -9.51
N PHE A 107 -5.88 -3.72 -8.65
CA PHE A 107 -4.91 -2.76 -8.12
C PHE A 107 -4.12 -2.08 -9.25
N ILE A 108 -3.46 -2.87 -10.11
CA ILE A 108 -2.64 -2.34 -11.22
C ILE A 108 -3.50 -1.57 -12.24
N GLY A 109 -4.76 -1.96 -12.39
CA GLY A 109 -5.70 -1.32 -13.31
C GLY A 109 -6.38 -0.06 -12.79
N GLY A 110 -6.16 0.36 -11.54
CA GLY A 110 -6.84 1.53 -10.94
C GLY A 110 -8.31 1.29 -10.61
N PHE A 111 -8.71 0.04 -10.36
CA PHE A 111 -10.11 -0.34 -10.05
C PHE A 111 -10.37 -0.54 -8.56
N LEU A 112 -9.37 -0.34 -7.72
CA LEU A 112 -9.50 -0.27 -6.27
C LEU A 112 -9.45 1.18 -5.76
N ASP A 113 -9.37 2.15 -6.67
CA ASP A 113 -9.28 3.55 -6.32
C ASP A 113 -10.63 4.06 -5.81
N LEU A 114 -10.58 4.90 -4.79
CA LEU A 114 -11.73 5.59 -4.23
C LEU A 114 -11.65 7.07 -4.63
N ASP A 115 -12.79 7.63 -5.05
CA ASP A 115 -12.94 9.06 -5.30
C ASP A 115 -13.28 9.76 -3.97
N VAL A 116 -12.28 9.87 -3.10
CA VAL A 116 -12.41 10.46 -1.76
C VAL A 116 -11.14 11.22 -1.40
N ASP A 117 -11.29 12.45 -0.92
CA ASP A 117 -10.22 13.15 -0.21
C ASP A 117 -10.18 12.63 1.23
N LEU A 118 -9.18 11.79 1.51
CA LEU A 118 -9.02 11.16 2.83
C LEU A 118 -8.76 12.18 3.94
N GLY A 119 -8.10 13.29 3.64
CA GLY A 119 -7.80 14.34 4.61
C GLY A 119 -9.08 15.06 5.02
N GLU A 120 -9.87 15.48 4.04
CA GLU A 120 -11.18 16.12 4.25
C GLU A 120 -12.13 15.18 4.99
N ARG A 121 -12.28 13.94 4.49
CA ARG A 121 -13.19 12.95 5.09
C ARG A 121 -12.85 12.66 6.54
N LEU A 122 -11.57 12.48 6.87
CA LEU A 122 -11.16 12.23 8.25
C LEU A 122 -11.30 13.50 9.12
N ALA A 123 -11.09 14.69 8.56
CA ALA A 123 -11.18 15.96 9.28
C ALA A 123 -12.62 16.32 9.71
N GLU A 124 -13.65 15.72 9.09
CA GLU A 124 -15.04 15.90 9.51
C GLU A 124 -15.29 15.45 10.96
N THR A 125 -14.57 14.41 11.41
CA THR A 125 -14.80 13.78 12.72
C THR A 125 -13.55 13.79 13.61
N TYR A 126 -12.36 13.80 13.01
CA TYR A 126 -11.09 13.65 13.72
C TYR A 126 -10.18 14.87 13.53
N HIS A 127 -9.30 15.11 14.50
CA HIS A 127 -8.19 16.04 14.29
C HIS A 127 -7.11 15.35 13.46
N VAL A 128 -6.93 15.77 12.21
CA VAL A 128 -5.98 15.16 11.27
C VAL A 128 -4.71 16.01 11.16
N VAL A 129 -3.55 15.38 11.33
CA VAL A 129 -2.25 15.99 11.06
C VAL A 129 -1.51 15.11 10.05
N ALA A 130 -1.29 15.64 8.85
CA ALA A 130 -0.57 14.96 7.78
C ALA A 130 0.79 15.66 7.54
N PRO A 131 1.90 15.15 8.09
CA PRO A 131 3.21 15.72 7.82
C PRO A 131 3.62 15.45 6.37
N ASP A 132 3.75 16.52 5.59
CA ASP A 132 4.19 16.47 4.21
C ASP A 132 5.73 16.52 4.17
N LEU A 133 6.35 15.39 3.80
CA LEU A 133 7.81 15.27 3.72
C LEU A 133 8.26 15.43 2.27
N PRO A 134 9.46 16.01 2.00
CA PRO A 134 10.01 16.08 0.65
C PRO A 134 9.94 14.73 -0.08
N GLY A 135 9.36 14.69 -1.27
CA GLY A 135 9.15 13.47 -2.06
C GLY A 135 7.99 12.56 -1.64
N PHE A 136 7.19 12.97 -0.65
CA PHE A 136 5.95 12.34 -0.21
C PHE A 136 4.79 13.34 -0.29
N GLY A 137 3.54 12.82 -0.35
CA GLY A 137 2.34 13.64 -0.30
C GLY A 137 2.25 14.66 -1.43
N HIS A 138 2.09 15.93 -1.07
CA HIS A 138 1.98 17.06 -2.01
C HIS A 138 3.30 17.81 -2.19
N SER A 139 4.33 17.43 -1.44
CA SER A 139 5.64 18.06 -1.50
C SER A 139 6.39 17.69 -2.79
N ASP A 140 7.14 18.66 -3.31
CA ASP A 140 8.05 18.44 -4.43
C ASP A 140 8.98 17.26 -4.17
N ARG A 141 9.32 16.54 -5.24
CA ARG A 141 10.29 15.43 -5.23
C ARG A 141 11.59 15.86 -5.92
N PRO A 142 12.43 16.67 -5.25
CA PRO A 142 13.70 17.11 -5.83
C PRO A 142 14.63 15.91 -6.07
N PRO A 143 15.57 16.01 -7.03
CA PRO A 143 16.49 14.93 -7.38
C PRO A 143 17.61 14.79 -6.32
N LEU A 144 17.24 14.36 -5.11
CA LEU A 144 18.13 14.11 -3.98
C LEU A 144 18.29 12.61 -3.74
N LEU A 145 19.40 12.22 -3.12
CA LEU A 145 19.58 10.88 -2.59
C LEU A 145 18.75 10.73 -1.31
N TYR A 146 17.67 9.96 -1.40
CA TYR A 146 16.82 9.64 -0.27
C TYR A 146 17.49 8.58 0.61
N SER A 147 18.04 9.00 1.74
CA SER A 147 18.69 8.13 2.72
C SER A 147 18.00 8.24 4.09
N GLY A 148 18.21 7.25 4.96
CA GLY A 148 17.76 7.33 6.35
C GLY A 148 18.30 8.57 7.07
N SER A 149 19.54 8.97 6.79
CA SER A 149 20.13 10.19 7.37
C SER A 149 19.43 11.48 6.91
N LEU A 150 18.99 11.56 5.65
CA LEU A 150 18.20 12.69 5.15
C LEU A 150 16.87 12.80 5.91
N TYR A 151 16.14 11.70 6.05
CA TYR A 151 14.86 11.69 6.78
C TYR A 151 15.04 12.01 8.27
N VAL A 152 16.07 11.48 8.93
CA VAL A 152 16.37 11.83 10.34
C VAL A 152 16.65 13.33 10.49
N ALA A 153 17.41 13.92 9.57
CA ALA A 153 17.70 15.36 9.59
C ALA A 153 16.43 16.21 9.41
N LEU A 154 15.56 15.82 8.48
CA LEU A 154 14.28 16.51 8.22
C LEU A 154 13.35 16.45 9.43
N SER A 155 13.13 15.26 10.01
CA SER A 155 12.29 15.08 11.21
C SER A 155 12.83 15.86 12.42
N SER A 156 14.16 15.88 12.57
CA SER A 156 14.81 16.65 13.64
C SER A 156 14.68 18.16 13.43
N CYS A 157 14.68 18.65 12.19
CA CYS A 157 14.47 20.06 11.87
C CYS A 157 13.02 20.49 12.15
N TRP A 158 12.05 19.68 11.73
CA TRP A 158 10.63 19.91 11.96
C TRP A 158 10.30 20.01 13.45
N SER A 159 10.75 19.06 14.27
CA SER A 159 10.51 19.07 15.72
C SER A 159 11.14 20.26 16.47
N ARG A 160 12.20 20.87 15.93
CA ARG A 160 12.80 22.10 16.48
C ARG A 160 12.05 23.38 16.08
N ARG A 161 11.33 23.36 14.96
CA ARG A 161 10.54 24.51 14.46
C ARG A 161 9.09 24.54 14.95
N ALA A 162 8.55 23.38 15.34
CA ALA A 162 7.19 23.24 15.87
C ALA A 162 7.07 23.55 17.38
N ARG A 163 8.12 24.07 18.02
CA ARG A 163 8.12 24.57 19.41
C ARG A 163 8.07 26.09 19.44
#